data_AF-A0A3D0GKN9-F1
#
_entry.id   AF-A0A3D0GKN9-F1
#
_cell.length_a   1.000
_cell.length_b   1.000
_cell.length_c   1.000
_cell.angle_alpha   90.00
_cell.angle_beta   90.00
_cell.angle_gamma   90.00
#
_symmetry.space_group_name_H-M   'P 1'
#
loop_
_entity.id
_entity.type
_entity.pdbx_description
1 polymer ?
#
loop_
_entity_poly.entity_id
_entity_poly.type
_entity_poly.pdbx_seq_one_letter_code
_entity_poly.pdbx_strand_id
1 'polypeptide(L)' 'LSPAQRDVVVRDYGMVQGRLSITTRAALVHYALQLLHIDPYSLHVKPEAQQIIIENMNDIKDYLFE' A
#
# COMPACT_ATOMS: atom_id res chain seq x y z
N LEU A 1 -14.11 -3.20 6.02
CA LEU A 1 -14.66 -2.36 4.93
C LEU A 1 -15.89 -3.05 4.37
N SER A 2 -17.01 -2.33 4.24
CA SER A 2 -18.15 -2.82 3.45
C SER A 2 -17.75 -2.89 1.96
N PRO A 3 -18.48 -3.66 1.12
CA PRO A 3 -18.19 -3.72 -0.31
C PRO A 3 -18.17 -2.34 -0.98
N ALA A 4 -19.11 -1.46 -0.62
CA ALA A 4 -19.17 -0.09 -1.12
C ALA A 4 -17.95 0.74 -0.71
N GLN A 5 -17.45 0.59 0.52
CA GLN A 5 -16.23 1.27 0.97
C GLN A 5 -15.00 0.76 0.21
N ARG A 6 -14.95 -0.54 -0.10
CA ARG A 6 -13.85 -1.10 -0.88
C ARG A 6 -13.82 -0.53 -2.29
N ASP A 7 -14.98 -0.42 -2.95
CA ASP A 7 -15.07 0.09 -4.31
C ASP A 7 -14.64 1.57 -4.41
N VAL A 8 -14.93 2.36 -3.38
CA VAL A 8 -14.42 3.75 -3.27
C VAL A 8 -12.89 3.74 -3.21
N VAL A 9 -12.28 2.95 -2.32
CA VAL A 9 -10.82 2.85 -2.19
C VAL A 9 -10.17 2.38 -3.50
N VAL A 10 -10.74 1.37 -4.15
CA VAL A 10 -10.25 0.85 -5.45
C VAL A 10 -10.24 1.97 -6.49
N ARG A 11 -11.30 2.77 -6.55
CA ARG A 11 -11.39 3.87 -7.51
C ARG A 11 -10.42 5.01 -7.19
N ASP A 12 -10.30 5.40 -5.93
CA ASP A 12 -9.45 6.51 -5.49
C ASP A 12 -7.96 6.22 -5.70
N TYR A 13 -7.54 4.97 -5.45
CA TYR A 13 -6.17 4.53 -5.71
C TYR A 13 -5.90 4.12 -7.17
N GLY A 14 -6.89 4.22 -8.07
CA GLY A 14 -6.74 3.81 -9.46
C GLY A 14 -6.42 2.32 -9.63
N MET A 15 -6.94 1.48 -8.73
CA MET A 15 -6.69 0.05 -8.73
C MET A 15 -7.43 -0.67 -9.85
N VAL A 16 -6.81 -1.72 -10.39
CA VAL A 16 -7.43 -2.66 -11.33
C VAL A 16 -7.64 -3.98 -10.59
N GLN A 17 -8.88 -4.45 -10.53
CA GLN A 17 -9.27 -5.66 -9.80
C GLN A 17 -8.82 -5.66 -8.32
N GLY A 18 -8.83 -4.48 -7.67
CA GLY A 18 -8.44 -4.34 -6.27
C GLY A 18 -6.93 -4.33 -6.02
N ARG A 19 -6.11 -4.17 -7.06
CA ARG A 19 -4.66 -4.07 -6.94
C ARG A 19 -4.12 -2.82 -7.63
N LEU A 20 -3.13 -2.20 -7.00
CA LEU A 20 -2.32 -1.14 -7.59
C LEU A 20 -0.91 -1.70 -7.81
N SER A 21 -0.48 -1.76 -9.07
CA SER A 21 0.87 -2.21 -9.43
C SER A 21 1.73 -1.01 -9.80
N ILE A 22 2.83 -0.81 -9.09
CA ILE A 22 3.75 0.30 -9.31
C ILE A 22 5.10 -0.26 -9.71
N THR A 23 5.61 0.17 -10.86
CA THR A 23 6.97 -0.15 -11.29
C THR A 23 7.90 0.98 -10.86
N THR A 24 8.88 0.64 -10.02
CA THR A 24 9.91 1.59 -9.56
C THR A 24 11.25 0.88 -9.43
N ARG A 25 12.34 1.65 -9.31
CA ARG A 25 13.65 1.09 -8.97
C ARG A 25 13.61 0.58 -7.53
N ALA A 26 14.23 -0.55 -7.24
CA ALA A 26 14.22 -1.15 -5.90
C ALA A 26 14.68 -0.16 -4.80
N ALA A 27 15.74 0.61 -5.06
CA ALA A 27 16.24 1.65 -4.16
C ALA A 27 15.26 2.82 -3.88
N LEU A 28 14.18 2.94 -4.64
CA LEU A 28 13.16 3.97 -4.49
C LEU A 28 11.88 3.47 -3.82
N VAL A 29 11.82 2.21 -3.42
CA VAL A 29 10.60 1.62 -2.86
C VAL A 29 10.16 2.35 -1.60
N HIS A 30 11.08 2.66 -0.69
CA HIS A 30 10.76 3.42 0.52
C HIS A 30 10.09 4.78 0.20
N TYR A 31 10.65 5.54 -0.76
CA TYR A 31 10.09 6.83 -1.17
C TYR A 31 8.74 6.69 -1.88
N ALA A 32 8.55 5.62 -2.67
CA ALA A 32 7.27 5.34 -3.32
C ALA A 32 6.16 5.09 -2.28
N LEU A 33 6.46 4.35 -1.20
CA LEU A 33 5.53 4.13 -0.10
C LEU A 33 5.20 5.44 0.63
N GLN A 34 6.20 6.30 0.88
CA GLN A 34 5.98 7.62 1.48
C GLN A 34 5.05 8.50 0.65
N LEU A 35 5.20 8.51 -0.67
CA LEU A 35 4.33 9.28 -1.59
C LEU A 35 2.88 8.78 -1.58
N LEU A 36 2.66 7.51 -1.28
CA LEU A 36 1.34 6.92 -1.14
C LEU A 36 0.79 7.03 0.29
N HIS A 37 1.55 7.65 1.20
CA HIS A 37 1.25 7.70 2.62
C HIS A 37 1.04 6.31 3.24
N ILE A 38 1.80 5.32 2.75
CA ILE A 38 1.79 3.95 3.27
C ILE A 38 2.96 3.81 4.23
N ASP A 39 2.65 3.54 5.49
CA ASP A 39 3.65 3.15 6.47
C ASP A 39 3.84 1.61 6.44
N PRO A 40 5.00 1.09 6.01
CA PRO A 40 5.24 -0.34 5.96
C PRO A 40 5.41 -0.99 7.34
N TYR A 41 5.64 -0.19 8.39
CA TYR A 41 5.88 -0.66 9.76
C TYR A 41 4.64 -0.57 10.63
N SER A 42 3.56 0.02 10.12
CA SER A 42 2.40 0.27 10.94
C SER A 42 1.59 -0.99 11.20
N LEU A 43 1.60 -1.41 12.47
CA LEU A 43 0.66 -2.39 13.00
C LEU A 43 -0.63 -1.70 13.41
N HIS A 44 -1.41 -1.24 12.43
CA HIS A 44 -2.70 -0.63 12.72
C HIS A 44 -3.72 -1.69 13.17
N VAL A 45 -4.21 -1.56 14.40
CA VAL A 45 -5.24 -2.44 14.99
C VAL A 45 -6.60 -2.29 14.29
N LYS A 46 -6.83 -1.18 13.59
CA LYS A 46 -8.10 -0.81 12.96
C LYS A 46 -7.96 -0.69 11.42
N PRO A 47 -8.83 -1.36 10.64
CA PRO A 47 -8.81 -1.29 9.16
C PRO A 47 -9.02 0.12 8.60
N GLU A 48 -9.62 1.03 9.38
CA GLU A 48 -9.84 2.42 8.98
C GLU A 48 -8.54 3.24 8.96
N ALA A 49 -7.54 2.85 9.75
CA ALA A 49 -6.27 3.56 9.82
C ALA A 49 -5.40 3.30 8.59
N GLN A 50 -5.53 2.11 7.97
CA GLN A 50 -4.88 1.80 6.69
C GLN A 50 -5.80 0.91 5.84
N GLN A 51 -6.25 1.48 4.73
CA GLN A 51 -7.25 0.87 3.85
C GLN A 51 -6.65 -0.09 2.81
N ILE A 52 -5.32 -0.07 2.64
CA ILE A 52 -4.59 -0.85 1.63
C ILE A 52 -3.39 -1.56 2.26
N ILE A 53 -3.05 -2.74 1.74
CA ILE A 53 -1.91 -3.55 2.22
C ILE A 53 -0.86 -3.69 1.12
N ILE A 54 0.38 -3.93 1.54
CA ILE A 54 1.47 -4.30 0.63
C ILE A 54 1.42 -5.82 0.45
N GLU A 55 1.06 -6.29 -0.74
CA GLU A 55 0.93 -7.72 -1.06
C GLU A 55 2.29 -8.44 -1.08
N ASN A 56 3.36 -7.76 -1.53
CA ASN A 56 4.69 -8.32 -1.72
C ASN A 56 5.72 -7.82 -0.70
N MET A 57 5.33 -7.73 0.58
CA MET A 57 6.21 -7.19 1.65
C MET A 57 7.57 -7.90 1.73
N ASN A 58 7.58 -9.23 1.57
CA ASN A 58 8.81 -10.03 1.63
C ASN A 58 9.84 -9.67 0.55
N ASP A 59 9.39 -9.17 -0.59
CA ASP A 59 10.24 -8.83 -1.73
C ASP A 59 10.84 -7.43 -1.58
N ILE A 60 10.19 -6.57 -0.80
CA ILE A 60 10.58 -5.15 -0.68
C ILE A 60 11.27 -4.80 0.63
N LYS A 61 11.16 -5.65 1.66
CA LYS A 61 11.66 -5.39 3.02
C LYS A 61 13.14 -4.96 3.07
N ASP A 62 13.97 -5.53 2.20
CA ASP A 62 15.42 -5.27 2.15
C ASP A 62 15.75 -3.86 1.59
N TYR A 63 14.76 -3.15 1.06
CA TYR A 63 14.87 -1.80 0.50
C TYR A 63 14.15 -0.74 1.35
N LEU A 64 13.60 -1.12 2.49
CA LEU A 64 12.97 -0.20 3.44
C LEU A 64 14.01 0.33 4.43
N PHE A 65 13.90 1.60 4.82
CA PHE A 65 14.77 2.20 5.85
C PHE A 65 14.21 1.94 7.24
N GLU A 66 15.09 1.55 8.18
CA GLU A 66 14.77 1.35 9.61
C GLU A 66 14.38 2.65 10.34
#